data_AF-A0A661RGT8-F1
#
_entry.id   AF-A0A661RGT8-F1
#
_cell.length_a   1.000
_cell.length_b   1.000
_cell.length_c   1.000
_cell.angle_alpha   90.00
_cell.angle_beta   90.00
_cell.angle_gamma   90.00
#
_symmetry.space_group_name_H-M   'P 1'
#
loop_
_entity.id
_entity.type
_entity.pdbx_description
1 polymer ?
#
loop_
_entity_poly.entity_id
_entity_poly.type
_entity_poly.pdbx_seq_one_letter_code
_entity_poly.pdbx_strand_id
1 'polypeptide(L)'
;MSPGKGSLSTLLNHKDKKYLFIDEFQYATDGGRLLKFIYDNFPAKIFITGSSSTELSVQSIQYLVGRIFVFTLYPFSFLNR
;
A
#
# COMPACT_ATOMS: atom_id res chain seq x y z
N MET A 1 -30.14 9.83 -30.71
CA MET A 1 -29.59 9.10 -29.55
C MET A 1 -28.32 9.82 -29.11
N SER A 2 -28.38 10.55 -27.98
CA SER A 2 -27.24 11.33 -27.48
C SER A 2 -26.37 10.44 -26.58
N PRO A 3 -25.02 10.50 -26.67
CA PRO A 3 -24.15 9.68 -25.85
C PRO A 3 -24.35 10.06 -24.37
N GLY A 4 -24.68 9.07 -23.55
CA GLY A 4 -24.92 9.23 -22.13
C GLY A 4 -23.71 9.88 -21.45
N LYS A 5 -23.93 11.01 -20.80
CA LYS A 5 -22.98 11.67 -19.92
C LYS A 5 -22.58 10.71 -18.81
N GLY A 6 -21.49 9.96 -18.99
CA GLY A 6 -20.73 9.39 -17.89
C GLY A 6 -20.19 10.54 -17.05
N SER A 7 -20.99 10.98 -16.08
CA SER A 7 -20.67 12.14 -15.25
C SER A 7 -19.35 11.92 -14.53
N LEU A 8 -18.45 12.90 -14.61
CA LEU A 8 -17.19 12.96 -13.87
C LEU A 8 -17.34 12.58 -12.38
N SER A 9 -18.53 12.76 -11.81
CA SER A 9 -18.90 12.34 -10.46
C SER A 9 -18.74 10.84 -10.19
N THR A 10 -18.91 9.97 -11.19
CA THR A 10 -18.71 8.52 -11.05
C THR A 10 -17.23 8.16 -10.96
N LEU A 11 -16.36 8.92 -11.63
CA LEU A 11 -14.89 8.77 -11.53
C LEU A 11 -14.35 9.34 -10.21
N LEU A 12 -15.03 10.33 -9.64
CA LEU A 12 -14.64 11.05 -8.41
C LEU A 12 -15.30 10.52 -7.14
N ASN A 13 -15.99 9.37 -7.18
CA ASN A 13 -16.63 8.80 -6.00
C ASN A 13 -15.60 8.19 -5.03
N HIS A 14 -14.89 9.06 -4.31
CA HIS A 14 -13.87 8.74 -3.30
C HIS A 14 -14.47 8.55 -1.89
N LYS A 15 -15.77 8.78 -1.71
CA LYS A 15 -16.41 8.91 -0.39
C LYS A 15 -16.30 7.68 0.51
N ASP A 16 -16.01 6.50 -0.04
CA ASP A 16 -15.94 5.24 0.72
C ASP A 16 -14.57 4.54 0.68
N LYS A 17 -13.53 5.16 0.10
CA LYS A 17 -12.19 4.54 0.08
C LYS A 17 -11.53 4.68 1.44
N LYS A 18 -11.42 3.58 2.16
CA LYS A 18 -10.68 3.49 3.42
C LYS A 18 -9.19 3.31 3.13
N TYR A 19 -8.35 3.99 3.91
CA TYR A 19 -6.90 3.89 3.83
C TYR A 19 -6.35 3.50 5.20
N LEU A 20 -5.34 2.63 5.20
CA LEU A 20 -4.63 2.22 6.40
C LEU A 20 -3.14 2.47 6.16
N PHE A 21 -2.51 3.22 7.05
CA PHE A 21 -1.08 3.51 7.02
C PHE A 21 -0.45 2.90 8.27
N ILE A 22 0.60 2.11 8.09
CA ILE A 22 1.35 1.48 9.18
C ILE A 22 2.81 1.85 9.02
N ASP A 23 3.33 2.57 10.00
CA ASP A 23 4.74 2.96 10.02
C ASP A 23 5.60 1.91 10.70
N GLU A 24 6.87 1.83 10.28
CA GLU A 24 7.89 0.91 10.77
C GLU A 24 7.37 -0.55 10.94
N PHE A 25 6.67 -1.05 9.91
CA PHE A 25 5.98 -2.34 9.95
C PHE A 25 6.92 -3.53 10.23
N GLN A 26 8.21 -3.42 9.96
CA GLN A 26 9.19 -4.47 10.27
C GLN A 26 9.25 -4.84 11.77
N TYR A 27 8.82 -3.96 12.67
CA TYR A 27 8.76 -4.26 14.10
C TYR A 27 7.57 -5.15 14.48
N ALA A 28 6.59 -5.31 13.59
CA ALA A 28 5.47 -6.22 13.81
C ALA A 28 5.92 -7.67 13.56
N THR A 29 6.45 -8.32 14.59
CA THR A 29 6.76 -9.76 14.58
C THR A 29 5.53 -10.56 14.12
N ASP A 30 5.71 -11.47 13.15
CA ASP A 30 4.63 -12.22 12.48
C ASP A 30 3.57 -11.36 11.76
N GLY A 31 3.84 -10.07 11.58
CA GLY A 31 2.90 -9.07 11.04
C GLY A 31 2.38 -9.41 9.65
N GLY A 32 3.15 -10.13 8.84
CA GLY A 32 2.75 -10.53 7.48
C GLY A 32 1.45 -11.31 7.41
N ARG A 33 1.22 -12.24 8.35
CA ARG A 33 -0.01 -13.05 8.37
C ARG A 33 -1.21 -12.21 8.79
N LEU A 34 -1.02 -11.30 9.74
CA LEU A 34 -2.02 -10.34 10.17
C LEU A 34 -2.34 -9.34 9.06
N LEU A 35 -1.33 -8.84 8.35
CA LEU A 35 -1.50 -7.92 7.22
C LEU A 35 -2.31 -8.57 6.10
N LYS A 36 -2.04 -9.85 5.79
CA LYS A 36 -2.86 -10.64 4.87
C LYS A 36 -4.32 -10.75 5.36
N PHE A 37 -4.53 -11.06 6.64
CA PHE A 37 -5.87 -11.10 7.21
C PHE A 37 -6.61 -9.76 7.05
N ILE A 38 -5.94 -8.64 7.34
CA ILE A 38 -6.54 -7.31 7.20
C ILE A 38 -6.88 -7.04 5.73
N TYR A 39 -5.96 -7.33 4.81
CA TYR A 39 -6.16 -7.16 3.37
C TYR A 39 -7.35 -7.98 2.85
N ASP A 40 -7.49 -9.22 3.29
CA ASP A 40 -8.56 -10.12 2.81
C ASP A 40 -9.94 -9.75 3.36
N ASN A 41 -10.02 -9.17 4.57
CA ASN A 41 -11.30 -8.95 5.27
C ASN A 41 -11.78 -7.49 5.25
N PHE A 42 -10.88 -6.53 5.04
CA PHE A 42 -11.22 -5.11 5.07
C PHE A 42 -10.93 -4.46 3.71
N PRO A 43 -11.94 -3.88 3.03
CA PRO A 43 -11.74 -3.18 1.77
C PRO A 43 -11.08 -1.81 2.02
N ALA A 44 -9.77 -1.84 2.26
CA ALA A 44 -8.94 -0.67 2.49
C ALA A 44 -7.68 -0.74 1.62
N LYS A 45 -7.22 0.43 1.14
CA LYS A 45 -5.90 0.53 0.54
C LYS A 45 -4.87 0.66 1.65
N ILE A 46 -3.97 -0.32 1.75
CA ILE A 46 -2.99 -0.40 2.82
C ILE A 46 -1.63 0.10 2.33
N PHE A 47 -0.99 0.94 3.14
CA PHE A 47 0.37 1.39 2.95
C PHE A 47 1.17 1.00 4.20
N ILE A 48 2.33 0.39 3.97
CA ILE A 48 3.29 0.06 5.01
C ILE A 48 4.61 0.74 4.69
N THR A 49 5.29 1.23 5.70
CA THR A 49 6.64 1.81 5.60
C THR A 49 7.58 1.11 6.56
N GLY A 50 8.87 1.37 6.37
CA GLY A 50 9.89 0.86 7.25
C GLY A 50 11.29 1.16 6.76
N SER A 51 12.15 1.50 7.70
CA SER A 51 13.56 1.83 7.46
C SER A 51 14.40 0.60 7.10
N SER A 52 14.05 -0.59 7.61
CA SER A 52 14.72 -1.84 7.26
C SER A 52 14.02 -2.59 6.13
N SER A 53 14.56 -2.45 4.92
CA SER A 53 13.98 -3.05 3.71
C SER A 53 14.00 -4.58 3.69
N THR A 54 15.02 -5.22 4.28
CA THR A 54 15.16 -6.69 4.30
C THR A 54 14.09 -7.35 5.17
N GLU A 55 13.91 -6.87 6.41
CA GLU A 55 12.90 -7.43 7.33
C GLU A 55 11.46 -7.19 6.85
N LEU A 56 11.18 -5.98 6.35
CA LEU A 56 9.91 -5.63 5.71
C LEU A 56 9.52 -6.60 4.60
N SER A 57 10.51 -6.92 3.75
CA SER A 57 10.34 -7.79 2.60
C SER A 57 10.01 -9.22 3.03
N VAL A 58 10.77 -9.78 3.97
CA VAL A 58 10.55 -11.16 4.46
C VAL A 58 9.18 -11.31 5.12
N GLN A 59 8.80 -10.37 6.00
CA GLN A 59 7.54 -10.46 6.71
C GLN A 59 6.34 -10.26 5.78
N SER A 60 6.37 -9.27 4.89
CA SER A 60 5.20 -8.86 4.11
C SER A 60 5.06 -9.59 2.78
N ILE A 61 6.15 -9.75 2.02
CA ILE A 61 6.08 -10.25 0.65
C ILE A 61 5.67 -11.72 0.62
N GLN A 62 6.15 -12.53 1.55
CA GLN A 62 5.88 -13.97 1.56
C GLN A 62 4.38 -14.31 1.60
N TYR A 63 3.55 -13.48 2.25
CA TYR A 63 2.10 -13.71 2.39
C TYR A 63 1.25 -12.94 1.36
N LEU A 64 1.86 -11.97 0.66
CA LEU A 64 1.18 -11.07 -0.28
C LEU A 64 1.81 -11.10 -1.69
N VAL A 65 2.50 -12.19 -2.05
CA VAL A 65 3.09 -12.37 -3.39
C VAL A 65 2.02 -12.10 -4.46
N GLY A 66 2.36 -11.23 -5.42
CA GLY A 66 1.47 -10.81 -6.52
C GLY A 66 0.35 -9.83 -6.11
N ARG A 67 0.23 -9.48 -4.83
CA ARG A 67 -0.78 -8.55 -4.29
C ARG A 67 -0.15 -7.32 -3.61
N ILE A 68 1.17 -7.28 -3.52
CA ILE A 68 1.93 -6.18 -2.96
C ILE A 68 2.65 -5.41 -4.08
N PHE A 69 2.67 -4.09 -3.96
CA PHE A 69 3.52 -3.21 -4.76
C PHE A 69 4.60 -2.64 -3.87
N VAL A 70 5.87 -2.92 -4.19
CA VAL A 70 7.02 -2.49 -3.39
C VAL A 70 7.72 -1.34 -4.11
N PHE A 71 8.00 -0.28 -3.35
CA PHE A 71 8.78 0.87 -3.83
C PHE A 71 9.87 1.20 -2.81
N THR A 72 11.06 1.57 -3.29
CA THR A 72 12.17 1.99 -2.44
C THR A 72 12.37 3.49 -2.60
N LEU A 73 12.37 4.22 -1.48
CA LEU A 73 12.71 5.64 -1.45
C LEU A 73 14.22 5.79 -1.25
N TYR A 74 14.89 6.35 -2.25
CA TYR A 74 16.31 6.69 -2.14
C TYR A 74 16.48 8.12 -1.60
N PRO A 75 17.59 8.39 -0.88
CA PRO A 75 17.91 9.74 -0.48
C PRO A 75 18.11 10.64 -1.71
N PHE A 76 18.00 11.95 -1.52
CA PHE A 76 18.30 12.90 -2.57
C PHE A 76 19.75 12.75 -3.04
N SER A 77 19.94 12.64 -4.35
CA SER A 77 21.26 12.72 -4.97
C SER A 77 21.61 14.18 -5.22
N PHE A 78 22.47 14.76 -4.39
CA PHE A 78 23.04 16.07 -4.68
C PHE A 78 24.21 15.87 -5.64
N LEU A 79 24.08 16.39 -6.87
CA LEU A 79 25.22 16.52 -7.75
C LEU A 79 26.06 17.69 -7.20
N ASN A 80 27.17 17.37 -6.53
CA ASN A 80 28.10 18.40 -6.09
C ASN A 80 28.59 19.17 -7.32
N ARG A 81 28.31 20.47 -7.35
CA ARG A 81 28.82 21.42 -8.32
C ARG A 81 29.65 22.47 -7.59
#